data_AF-A0A951S9S9-F1
#
_entry.id   AF-A0A951S9S9-F1
#
_cell.length_a   1.000
_cell.length_b   1.000
_cell.length_c   1.000
_cell.angle_alpha   90.00
_cell.angle_beta   90.00
_cell.angle_gamma   90.00
#
_symmetry.space_group_name_H-M   'P 1'
#
loop_
_entity.id
_entity.type
_entity.pdbx_description
1 polymer ?
#
loop_
_entity_poly.entity_id
_entity_poly.type
_entity_poly.pdbx_seq_one_letter_code
_entity_poly.pdbx_strand_id
1 'polypeptide(L)'
;VIENGGELTDKISAKTKNWDTDRLAIIDLLLMRMALCEMLYFPHIPIKATINEYLEIAKLYSTPNSFGFINGILDKIHQELKTAGKINKTGRGLVE
;
A
#
# COMPACT_ATOMS: atom_id res chain seq x y z
N VAL A 1 -1.94 5.78 -10.68
CA VAL A 1 -1.65 6.54 -9.45
C VAL A 1 -2.28 7.93 -9.46
N ILE A 2 -2.05 8.76 -10.48
CA ILE A 2 -2.60 10.13 -10.54
C ILE A 2 -4.12 10.12 -10.72
N GLU A 3 -4.62 9.34 -11.68
CA GLU A 3 -6.06 9.26 -12.00
C GLU A 3 -6.92 8.85 -10.79
N ASN A 4 -6.47 7.84 -10.04
CA ASN A 4 -7.18 7.32 -8.86
C ASN A 4 -6.69 7.96 -7.55
N GLY A 5 -5.96 9.08 -7.61
CA GLY A 5 -5.22 9.62 -6.48
C GLY A 5 -6.08 9.92 -5.25
N GLY A 6 -7.26 10.51 -5.44
CA GLY A 6 -8.20 10.84 -4.36
C GLY A 6 -8.69 9.59 -3.62
N GLU A 7 -9.22 8.60 -4.36
CA GLU A 7 -9.68 7.34 -3.78
C GLU A 7 -8.56 6.62 -3.02
N LEU A 8 -7.36 6.56 -3.58
CA LEU A 8 -6.23 5.90 -2.94
C LEU A 8 -5.84 6.60 -1.64
N THR A 9 -5.81 7.93 -1.63
CA THR A 9 -5.54 8.73 -0.43
C THR A 9 -6.63 8.53 0.62
N ASP A 10 -7.90 8.47 0.25
CA ASP A 10 -8.99 8.25 1.20
C ASP A 10 -8.90 6.89 1.89
N LYS A 11 -8.55 5.83 1.14
CA LYS A 11 -8.32 4.50 1.71
C LYS A 11 -7.15 4.49 2.70
N ILE A 12 -6.07 5.20 2.40
CA ILE A 12 -4.91 5.32 3.31
C ILE A 12 -5.29 6.11 4.56
N SER A 13 -5.90 7.29 4.38
CA SER A 13 -6.34 8.18 5.47
C SER A 13 -7.30 7.49 6.42
N ALA A 14 -8.17 6.60 5.94
CA ALA A 14 -9.06 5.81 6.78
C ALA A 14 -8.32 4.86 7.74
N LYS A 15 -7.06 4.48 7.44
CA LYS A 15 -6.23 3.58 8.26
C LYS A 15 -5.18 4.29 9.09
N THR A 16 -4.90 5.55 8.76
CA THR A 16 -3.94 6.38 9.47
C THR A 16 -4.60 7.32 10.49
N LYS A 17 -5.93 7.29 10.70
CA LYS A 17 -6.62 8.15 11.68
C LYS A 17 -6.07 8.10 13.11
N ASN A 18 -5.50 6.96 13.51
CA ASN A 18 -4.89 6.78 14.84
C ASN A 18 -3.39 7.11 14.86
N TRP A 19 -2.83 7.44 13.70
CA TRP A 19 -1.46 7.90 13.52
C TRP A 19 -1.51 9.41 13.33
N ASP A 20 -0.50 10.10 13.86
CA ASP A 20 -0.41 11.56 13.77
C ASP A 20 -0.21 11.94 12.29
N THR A 21 -1.31 12.13 11.55
CA THR A 21 -1.32 12.30 10.09
C THR A 21 -0.56 13.56 9.65
N ASP A 22 -0.48 14.55 10.54
CA ASP A 22 0.29 15.78 10.34
C ASP A 22 1.81 15.57 10.41
N ARG A 23 2.26 14.39 10.84
CA ARG A 23 3.69 14.00 10.92
C ARG A 23 4.09 12.93 9.91
N LEU A 24 3.21 12.52 9.02
CA LEU A 24 3.56 11.51 8.01
C LEU A 24 4.52 12.09 7.00
N ALA A 25 5.66 11.41 6.80
CA ALA A 25 6.57 11.76 5.74
C ALA A 25 5.83 11.68 4.41
N ILE A 26 6.00 12.71 3.57
CA ILE A 26 5.38 12.76 2.24
C ILE A 26 5.78 11.52 1.42
N ILE A 27 7.01 11.03 1.62
CA ILE A 27 7.51 9.80 1.00
C ILE A 27 6.66 8.59 1.41
N ASP A 28 6.29 8.43 2.68
CA ASP A 28 5.48 7.31 3.14
C ASP A 28 4.10 7.29 2.47
N LEU A 29 3.48 8.47 2.38
CA LEU A 29 2.19 8.63 1.70
C LEU A 29 2.29 8.26 0.22
N LEU A 30 3.36 8.69 -0.46
CA LEU A 30 3.60 8.36 -1.87
C LEU A 30 3.82 6.86 -2.08
N LEU A 31 4.65 6.23 -1.25
CA LEU A 31 4.92 4.78 -1.32
C LEU A 31 3.65 3.96 -1.09
N MET A 32 2.87 4.29 -0.06
CA MET A 32 1.59 3.61 0.19
C MET A 32 0.61 3.81 -0.97
N ARG A 33 0.55 5.01 -1.56
CA ARG A 33 -0.33 5.30 -2.70
C ARG A 33 0.05 4.51 -3.94
N MET A 34 1.34 4.37 -4.22
CA MET A 34 1.85 3.56 -5.33
C MET A 34 1.60 2.08 -5.10
N ALA A 35 1.92 1.56 -3.92
CA ALA A 35 1.65 0.18 -3.54
C ALA A 35 0.17 -0.18 -3.70
N LEU A 36 -0.73 0.66 -3.19
CA LEU A 36 -2.17 0.43 -3.28
C LEU A 36 -2.69 0.47 -4.72
N CYS A 37 -2.16 1.37 -5.54
CA CYS A 37 -2.45 1.42 -6.96
C CYS A 37 -2.07 0.10 -7.66
N GLU A 38 -0.90 -0.43 -7.35
CA GLU A 38 -0.41 -1.69 -7.93
C GLU A 38 -1.22 -2.90 -7.45
N MET A 39 -1.62 -2.93 -6.18
CA MET A 39 -2.49 -3.97 -5.63
C MET A 39 -3.84 -4.03 -6.38
N LEU A 40 -4.45 -2.88 -6.67
CA LEU A 40 -5.81 -2.79 -7.23
C LEU A 40 -5.86 -2.91 -8.74
N TYR A 41 -4.91 -2.31 -9.45
CA TYR A 41 -5.04 -2.11 -10.90
C TYR A 41 -4.06 -2.94 -11.73
N PHE A 42 -3.09 -3.63 -11.10
CA PHE A 42 -2.06 -4.39 -11.82
C PHE A 42 -2.28 -5.89 -11.58
N PRO A 43 -3.00 -6.58 -12.48
CA PRO A 43 -3.42 -7.96 -12.24
C PRO A 43 -2.26 -8.96 -12.29
N HIS A 44 -1.14 -8.61 -12.91
CA HIS A 44 0.00 -9.51 -13.12
C HIS A 44 1.13 -9.37 -12.09
N ILE A 45 0.96 -8.54 -11.06
CA ILE A 45 1.96 -8.33 -10.01
C ILE A 45 1.47 -8.90 -8.68
N PRO A 46 2.18 -9.87 -8.07
CA PRO A 46 1.79 -10.43 -6.78
C PRO A 46 1.82 -9.39 -5.67
N ILE A 47 0.81 -9.39 -4.80
CA ILE A 47 0.69 -8.39 -3.72
C ILE A 47 1.86 -8.45 -2.75
N LYS A 48 2.32 -9.66 -2.39
CA LYS A 48 3.49 -9.82 -1.52
C LYS A 48 4.74 -9.18 -2.13
N ALA A 49 4.93 -9.29 -3.44
CA ALA A 49 6.03 -8.65 -4.14
C ALA A 49 5.88 -7.12 -4.09
N THR A 50 4.70 -6.59 -4.43
CA THR A 50 4.38 -5.17 -4.28
C THR A 50 4.75 -4.66 -2.88
N ILE A 51 4.24 -5.28 -1.81
CA ILE A 51 4.53 -4.85 -0.43
C ILE A 51 6.05 -4.84 -0.16
N ASN A 52 6.74 -5.94 -0.46
CA ASN A 52 8.17 -6.05 -0.20
C ASN A 52 8.99 -4.98 -0.92
N GLU A 53 8.73 -4.73 -2.21
CA GLU A 53 9.49 -3.73 -2.99
C GLU A 53 9.32 -2.31 -2.43
N TYR A 54 8.09 -1.91 -2.08
CA TYR A 54 7.86 -0.57 -1.50
C TYR A 54 8.44 -0.44 -0.09
N LEU A 55 8.54 -1.53 0.67
CA LEU A 55 9.21 -1.52 1.97
C LEU A 55 10.72 -1.39 1.86
N GLU A 56 11.36 -2.02 0.88
CA GLU A 56 12.79 -1.82 0.61
C GLU A 56 13.08 -0.39 0.17
N ILE A 57 12.22 0.21 -0.67
CA ILE A 57 12.33 1.64 -1.03
C ILE A 57 12.17 2.53 0.22
N ALA A 58 11.24 2.21 1.12
CA ALA A 58 11.03 2.97 2.36
C ALA A 58 12.28 2.98 3.25
N LYS A 59 13.02 1.87 3.34
CA LYS A 59 14.27 1.81 4.11
C LYS A 59 15.36 2.74 3.57
N LEU A 60 15.37 2.96 2.26
CA LEU A 60 16.40 3.77 1.58
C LEU A 60 16.06 5.27 1.58
N TYR A 61 14.78 5.62 1.45
CA TYR A 61 14.36 6.98 1.13
C TYR A 61 13.43 7.64 2.15
N SER A 62 13.03 6.93 3.21
CA SER A 62 12.14 7.47 4.24
C SER A 62 12.78 7.46 5.63
N THR A 63 11.94 7.54 6.68
CA THR A 63 12.41 7.61 8.07
C THR A 63 12.71 6.22 8.64
N PRO A 64 13.53 6.10 9.70
CA PRO A 64 13.82 4.81 10.35
C PRO A 64 12.58 4.03 10.80
N ASN A 65 11.47 4.72 11.11
CA ASN A 65 10.22 4.11 11.57
C ASN A 65 9.26 3.77 10.42
N SER A 66 9.54 4.21 9.19
CA SER A 66 8.64 4.10 8.05
C SER A 66 8.40 2.65 7.61
N PHE A 67 9.40 1.76 7.73
CA PHE A 67 9.26 0.35 7.35
C PHE A 67 8.11 -0.33 8.11
N GLY A 68 8.13 -0.28 9.45
CA GLY A 68 7.10 -0.91 10.27
C GLY A 68 5.73 -0.24 10.11
N PHE A 69 5.72 1.09 9.97
CA PHE A 69 4.52 1.86 9.74
C PHE A 69 3.83 1.49 8.41
N ILE A 70 4.56 1.57 7.29
CA ILE A 70 4.04 1.24 5.96
C ILE A 70 3.58 -0.22 5.92
N ASN A 71 4.37 -1.15 6.46
CA ASN A 71 3.99 -2.57 6.48
C ASN A 71 2.66 -2.76 7.21
N GLY A 72 2.52 -2.18 8.40
CA GLY A 72 1.30 -2.28 9.20
C GLY A 72 0.06 -1.67 8.54
N ILE A 73 0.21 -0.62 7.72
CA ILE A 73 -0.90 -0.03 6.97
C ILE A 73 -1.24 -0.87 5.74
N LEU A 74 -0.24 -1.26 4.94
CA LEU A 74 -0.45 -2.04 3.73
C LEU A 74 -1.03 -3.42 4.03
N ASP A 75 -0.61 -4.08 5.10
CA ASP A 75 -1.17 -5.37 5.53
C ASP A 75 -2.66 -5.25 5.87
N LYS A 76 -3.05 -4.21 6.63
CA LYS A 76 -4.47 -3.96 6.96
C LYS A 76 -5.30 -3.73 5.70
N ILE A 77 -4.81 -2.90 4.78
CA ILE A 77 -5.51 -2.63 3.52
C ILE A 77 -5.59 -3.90 2.68
N HIS A 78 -4.52 -4.68 2.59
CA HIS A 78 -4.52 -5.95 1.86
C HIS A 78 -5.59 -6.91 2.37
N GLN A 79 -5.70 -7.10 3.70
CA GLN A 79 -6.73 -7.96 4.29
C GLN A 79 -8.13 -7.47 3.95
N GLU A 80 -8.39 -6.16 4.03
CA GLU A 80 -9.70 -5.60 3.68
C GLU A 80 -10.06 -5.78 2.21
N LEU A 81 -9.09 -5.56 1.31
CA LEU A 81 -9.29 -5.77 -0.12
C LEU A 81 -9.54 -7.25 -0.43
N LYS A 82 -8.89 -8.17 0.30
CA LYS A 82 -9.10 -9.62 0.20
C LYS A 82 -10.50 -9.99 0.66
N THR A 83 -10.94 -9.54 1.84
CA THR A 83 -12.30 -9.78 2.36
C THR A 83 -13.38 -9.19 1.47
N ALA A 84 -13.14 -8.01 0.87
CA ALA A 84 -14.09 -7.36 -0.03
C ALA A 84 -14.10 -7.93 -1.46
N GLY A 85 -13.27 -8.93 -1.77
CA GLY A 85 -13.17 -9.50 -3.13
C GLY A 85 -12.69 -8.50 -4.19
N LYS A 86 -11.96 -7.45 -3.77
CA LYS A 86 -11.48 -6.37 -4.68
C LYS A 86 -10.11 -6.65 -5.28
N ILE A 87 -9.50 -7.77 -4.94
CA ILE A 87 -8.21 -8.19 -5.47
C ILE A 87 -8.45 -9.08 -6.68
N ASN A 88 -8.13 -8.57 -7.87
CA ASN A 88 -8.15 -9.34 -9.10
C ASN A 88 -6.72 -9.56 -9.59
N LYS A 89 -6.15 -10.72 -9.26
CA LYS A 89 -4.80 -11.11 -9.68
C LYS A 89 -4.88 -12.30 -10.62
N THR A 90 -4.19 -12.21 -11.75
CA THR A 90 -4.24 -13.19 -12.84
C THR A 90 -2.83 -13.57 -13.27
N GLY A 91 -2.47 -14.84 -13.11
CA GLY A 91 -1.14 -15.37 -13.44
C GLY A 91 -0.80 -16.58 -12.56
N ARG A 92 0.14 -17.42 -13.02
CA ARG A 92 0.58 -18.59 -12.25
C ARG A 92 1.24 -18.13 -10.94
N GLY A 93 0.73 -18.64 -9.81
CA GLY A 93 1.26 -18.32 -8.47
C GLY A 93 0.81 -16.97 -7.88
N LEU A 94 -0.15 -16.27 -8.51
CA LEU A 94 -0.66 -14.97 -8.04
C LEU A 94 -1.95 -15.06 -7.22
N VAL A 95 -2.52 -16.25 -7.10
CA VAL A 95 -3.77 -16.53 -6.38
C VAL A 95 -3.42 -17.32 -5.12
N GLU A 96 -3.50 -16.66 -3.96
CA GLU A 96 -3.44 -17.26 -2.60
C GLU A 96 -4.62 -16.78 -1.76
#